data_AF-A0A0M8QU40-F1
#
_entry.id   AF-A0A0M8QU40-F1
#
_cell.length_a   1.000
_cell.length_b   1.000
_cell.length_c   1.000
_cell.angle_alpha   90.00
_cell.angle_beta   90.00
_cell.angle_gamma   90.00
#
_symmetry.space_group_name_H-M   'P 1'
#
loop_
_entity.id
_entity.type
_entity.pdbx_description
1 polymer ?
#
loop_
_entity_poly.entity_id
_entity_poly.type
_entity_poly.pdbx_seq_one_letter_code
_entity_poly.pdbx_strand_id
1 'polypeptide(L)'
;MPRTCTRLLAALPLVLLVAVTAGCADGKTSSSEPQGYCPLPEERGPAPSPCITFDWNRRPAENHAYRERVTLTADQQEAAAPRAKAPATALRKPADAETTEDGLRAAAADAVGVRPERIEIRTRGFGVPDHGVLVGGGEDRVCLNGTVDAAGRVDVEVVGRTLDGTCLPGEGGH
;
A
#
# COMPACT_ATOMS: atom_id res chain seq x y z
N MET A 1 61.55 10.13 -16.59
CA MET A 1 61.77 8.95 -17.44
C MET A 1 60.93 7.78 -16.90
N PRO A 2 60.32 6.98 -17.77
CA PRO A 2 59.18 6.11 -17.46
C PRO A 2 59.60 4.70 -17.05
N ARG A 3 58.70 3.94 -16.39
CA ARG A 3 58.18 2.67 -16.92
C ARG A 3 57.08 2.06 -16.03
N THR A 4 55.99 1.81 -16.72
CA THR A 4 54.73 1.12 -16.39
C THR A 4 54.85 -0.40 -16.42
N CYS A 5 53.78 -1.05 -15.95
CA CYS A 5 53.35 -2.45 -16.15
C CYS A 5 54.02 -3.51 -15.27
N THR A 6 53.31 -4.49 -14.69
CA THR A 6 52.39 -5.36 -15.44
C THR A 6 51.33 -5.99 -14.52
N ARG A 7 50.12 -6.11 -15.09
CA ARG A 7 48.92 -6.77 -14.56
C ARG A 7 49.19 -8.27 -14.32
N LEU A 8 48.75 -8.81 -13.18
CA LEU A 8 48.59 -10.25 -13.00
C LEU A 8 47.12 -10.61 -13.25
N LEU A 9 46.91 -11.21 -14.43
CA LEU A 9 45.77 -12.03 -14.80
C LEU A 9 45.80 -13.31 -13.96
N ALA A 10 44.70 -13.63 -13.27
CA ALA A 10 44.35 -14.97 -12.80
C ALA A 10 42.82 -15.07 -12.87
N ALA A 11 42.29 -15.53 -14.00
CA ALA A 11 41.91 -16.93 -14.25
C ALA A 11 40.66 -17.36 -13.45
N LEU A 12 39.51 -17.33 -14.14
CA LEU A 12 38.28 -18.05 -13.79
C LEU A 12 38.53 -19.57 -13.76
N PRO A 13 37.79 -20.30 -12.90
CA PRO A 13 36.79 -21.25 -13.39
C PRO A 13 35.45 -21.03 -12.66
N LEU A 14 34.32 -20.82 -13.36
CA LEU A 14 33.42 -21.83 -13.92
C LEU A 14 32.94 -22.91 -12.91
N VAL A 15 31.61 -22.96 -12.77
CA VAL A 15 30.74 -24.05 -12.25
C VAL A 15 30.50 -24.10 -10.74
N LEU A 16 29.31 -23.65 -10.31
CA LEU A 16 28.27 -24.57 -9.82
C LEU A 16 26.88 -23.89 -9.81
N LEU A 17 26.01 -24.39 -10.69
CA LEU A 17 24.56 -24.24 -10.60
C LEU A 17 24.09 -24.73 -9.22
N VAL A 18 23.53 -23.85 -8.39
CA VAL A 18 22.62 -24.26 -7.33
C VAL A 18 21.22 -23.98 -7.84
N ALA A 19 20.51 -25.08 -8.13
CA ALA A 19 19.13 -25.08 -8.53
C ALA A 19 18.30 -24.35 -7.46
N VAL A 20 17.74 -23.21 -7.83
CA VAL A 20 16.63 -22.59 -7.11
C VAL A 20 15.47 -23.55 -7.29
N THR A 21 15.23 -24.42 -6.30
CA THR A 21 13.95 -25.10 -6.18
C THR A 21 12.93 -24.03 -5.85
N ALA A 22 12.34 -23.46 -6.91
CA ALA A 22 11.06 -22.81 -6.86
C ALA A 22 10.07 -23.84 -6.31
N GLY A 23 9.90 -23.86 -4.99
CA GLY A 23 8.75 -24.44 -4.35
C GLY A 23 7.54 -23.60 -4.77
N CYS A 24 7.02 -23.86 -5.95
CA CYS A 24 5.62 -23.60 -6.25
C CYS A 24 4.85 -24.47 -5.27
N ALA A 25 4.52 -23.91 -4.10
CA ALA A 25 3.37 -24.40 -3.37
C ALA A 25 2.19 -24.16 -4.31
N ASP A 26 1.76 -25.22 -5.00
CA ASP A 26 0.43 -25.35 -5.58
C ASP A 26 -0.58 -25.19 -4.44
N GLY A 27 -0.82 -23.93 -4.06
CA GLY A 27 -2.04 -23.56 -3.40
C GLY A 27 -3.14 -23.88 -4.38
N LYS A 28 -3.77 -25.05 -4.22
CA LYS A 28 -5.12 -25.26 -4.71
C LYS A 28 -5.98 -24.18 -4.06
N THR A 29 -6.08 -23.04 -4.71
CA THR A 29 -7.17 -22.11 -4.49
C THR A 29 -8.40 -22.90 -4.85
N SER A 30 -9.17 -23.33 -3.85
CA SER A 30 -10.51 -23.88 -4.07
C SER A 30 -11.32 -22.79 -4.76
N SER A 31 -11.32 -22.79 -6.09
CA SER A 31 -12.21 -21.97 -6.89
C SER A 31 -13.60 -22.52 -6.66
N SER A 32 -14.29 -21.97 -5.67
CA SER A 32 -15.70 -22.24 -5.46
C SER A 32 -16.42 -21.95 -6.78
N GLU A 33 -17.08 -22.93 -7.39
CA GLU A 33 -17.84 -22.72 -8.63
C GLU A 33 -18.87 -21.60 -8.43
N PRO A 34 -19.13 -20.76 -9.46
CA PRO A 34 -20.14 -19.72 -9.36
C PRO A 34 -21.50 -20.30 -8.93
N GLN A 35 -22.06 -19.79 -7.84
CA GLN A 35 -23.38 -20.22 -7.37
C GLN A 35 -24.45 -19.50 -8.20
N GLY A 36 -25.34 -20.28 -8.83
CA GLY A 36 -26.49 -19.74 -9.55
C GLY A 36 -27.69 -19.55 -8.62
N TYR A 37 -28.28 -18.35 -8.61
CA TYR A 37 -29.60 -18.11 -8.00
C TYR A 37 -30.63 -18.01 -9.11
N CYS A 38 -31.55 -18.97 -9.18
CA CYS A 38 -32.63 -18.99 -10.17
C CYS A 38 -33.94 -18.48 -9.53
N PRO A 39 -34.74 -17.67 -10.22
CA PRO A 39 -36.08 -17.32 -9.74
C PRO A 39 -36.94 -18.58 -9.57
N LEU A 40 -37.79 -18.59 -8.53
CA LEU A 40 -38.69 -19.72 -8.26
C LEU A 40 -39.65 -19.92 -9.46
N PRO A 41 -39.92 -21.17 -9.89
CA PRO A 41 -40.69 -21.47 -11.10
C PRO A 41 -42.22 -21.19 -11.00
N GLU A 42 -42.66 -20.26 -10.15
CA GLU A 42 -44.10 -20.07 -9.86
C GLU A 42 -44.80 -19.00 -10.68
N GLU A 43 -44.14 -18.34 -11.64
CA GLU A 43 -44.85 -17.41 -12.53
C GLU A 43 -45.16 -18.07 -13.88
N ARG A 44 -46.45 -18.24 -14.18
CA ARG A 44 -46.95 -18.41 -15.56
C ARG A 44 -46.70 -17.11 -16.32
N GLY A 45 -45.46 -16.93 -16.76
CA GLY A 45 -44.97 -15.77 -17.51
C GLY A 45 -43.98 -16.20 -18.59
N PRO A 46 -43.41 -15.25 -19.36
CA PRO A 46 -42.37 -15.57 -20.34
C PRO A 46 -41.20 -16.31 -19.70
N ALA A 47 -40.44 -17.04 -20.52
CA ALA A 47 -39.36 -17.94 -20.08
C ALA A 47 -38.51 -17.33 -18.95
N PRO A 48 -38.19 -18.11 -17.90
CA PRO A 48 -37.46 -17.59 -16.75
C PRO A 48 -36.14 -16.97 -17.21
N SER A 49 -35.79 -15.81 -16.64
CA SER A 49 -34.49 -15.21 -16.88
C SER A 49 -33.38 -16.21 -16.52
N PRO A 50 -32.23 -16.19 -17.23
CA PRO A 50 -31.11 -17.04 -16.86
C PRO A 50 -30.74 -16.80 -15.41
N CYS A 51 -30.35 -17.87 -14.70
CA CYS A 51 -29.95 -17.78 -13.31
C CYS A 51 -28.81 -16.76 -13.16
N ILE A 52 -28.89 -15.91 -12.14
CA ILE A 52 -27.79 -14.98 -11.87
C ILE A 52 -26.64 -15.83 -11.32
N THR A 53 -25.58 -15.97 -12.10
CA THR A 53 -24.36 -16.64 -11.68
C THR A 53 -23.48 -15.64 -10.94
N PHE A 54 -23.20 -15.90 -9.66
CA PHE A 54 -22.27 -15.09 -8.87
C PHE A 54 -20.96 -15.85 -8.68
N ASP A 55 -19.85 -15.25 -9.13
CA ASP A 55 -18.52 -15.70 -8.72
C ASP A 55 -18.26 -15.20 -7.29
N TRP A 56 -18.27 -16.13 -6.34
CA TRP A 56 -18.01 -15.81 -4.94
C TRP A 56 -16.61 -15.24 -4.73
N ASN A 57 -15.61 -15.68 -5.49
CA ASN A 57 -14.22 -15.21 -5.34
C ASN A 57 -14.06 -13.75 -5.80
N ARG A 58 -14.92 -13.31 -6.72
CA ARG A 58 -14.94 -11.93 -7.21
C ARG A 58 -15.52 -10.94 -6.18
N ARG A 59 -16.45 -11.38 -5.34
CA ARG A 59 -17.13 -10.49 -4.37
C ARG A 59 -16.21 -9.89 -3.30
N PRO A 60 -15.30 -10.64 -2.65
CA PRO A 60 -14.33 -10.05 -1.74
C PRO A 60 -13.42 -9.03 -2.42
N ALA A 61 -13.00 -9.30 -3.66
CA ALA A 61 -12.17 -8.36 -4.42
C ALA A 61 -12.93 -7.06 -4.69
N GLU A 62 -14.17 -7.14 -5.17
CA GLU A 62 -15.05 -5.97 -5.37
C GLU A 62 -15.35 -5.24 -4.05
N ASN A 63 -15.53 -5.98 -2.95
CA ASN A 63 -15.74 -5.39 -1.63
C ASN A 63 -14.51 -4.59 -1.19
N HIS A 64 -13.29 -5.07 -1.45
CA HIS A 64 -12.06 -4.37 -1.05
C HIS A 64 -11.56 -3.33 -2.05
N ALA A 65 -12.23 -3.18 -3.20
CA ALA A 65 -11.84 -2.23 -4.25
C ALA A 65 -11.77 -0.77 -3.74
N TYR A 66 -12.52 -0.41 -2.68
CA TYR A 66 -12.43 0.93 -2.08
C TYR A 66 -11.02 1.28 -1.57
N ARG A 67 -10.18 0.27 -1.26
CA ARG A 67 -8.79 0.43 -0.81
C ARG A 67 -7.84 0.73 -1.97
N GLU A 68 -8.26 0.51 -3.21
CA GLU A 68 -7.44 0.83 -4.37
C GLU A 68 -7.14 2.32 -4.42
N ARG A 69 -5.92 2.66 -4.84
CA ARG A 69 -5.46 4.04 -4.93
C ARG A 69 -5.69 4.57 -6.34
N VAL A 70 -6.11 5.82 -6.42
CA VAL A 70 -6.08 6.56 -7.68
C VAL A 70 -4.63 6.62 -8.17
N THR A 71 -4.39 6.25 -9.42
CA THR A 71 -3.06 6.39 -10.02
C THR A 71 -2.74 7.86 -10.21
N LEU A 72 -1.60 8.31 -9.67
CA LEU A 72 -1.09 9.64 -9.92
C LEU A 72 -0.44 9.73 -11.29
N THR A 73 -0.60 10.86 -11.97
CA THR A 73 0.19 11.16 -13.17
C THR A 73 1.66 11.41 -12.79
N ALA A 74 2.57 11.32 -13.77
CA ALA A 74 3.98 11.64 -13.55
C ALA A 74 4.17 13.06 -13.01
N ASP A 75 3.48 14.04 -13.60
CA ASP A 75 3.51 15.45 -13.16
C ASP A 75 3.05 15.61 -11.71
N GLN A 76 2.02 14.87 -11.29
CA GLN A 76 1.54 14.89 -9.90
C GLN A 76 2.57 14.30 -8.93
N GLN A 77 3.22 13.19 -9.32
CA GLN A 77 4.28 12.59 -8.50
C GLN A 77 5.48 13.53 -8.40
N GLU A 78 5.93 14.12 -9.50
CA GLU A 78 7.06 15.03 -9.54
C GLU A 78 6.81 16.31 -8.72
N ALA A 79 5.63 16.91 -8.88
CA ALA A 79 5.25 18.11 -8.12
C ALA A 79 5.15 17.85 -6.61
N ALA A 80 4.82 16.62 -6.21
CA ALA A 80 4.66 16.22 -4.81
C ALA A 80 5.94 15.64 -4.18
N ALA A 81 6.90 15.15 -4.98
CA ALA A 81 8.15 14.56 -4.49
C ALA A 81 8.95 15.46 -3.52
N PRO A 82 9.07 16.80 -3.74
CA PRO A 82 9.72 17.68 -2.77
C PRO A 82 9.02 17.69 -1.41
N ARG A 83 7.69 17.52 -1.40
CA ARG A 83 6.86 17.57 -0.19
C ARG A 83 7.03 16.31 0.68
N ALA A 84 7.53 15.20 0.14
CA ALA A 84 7.77 13.97 0.92
C ALA A 84 8.99 14.06 1.85
N LYS A 85 9.92 15.00 1.62
CA LYS A 85 11.16 15.13 2.42
C LYS A 85 10.92 15.71 3.81
N ALA A 86 10.05 16.70 3.93
CA ALA A 86 9.76 17.36 5.21
C ALA A 86 9.03 16.42 6.21
N PRO A 87 8.01 15.64 5.81
CA PRO A 87 7.35 14.67 6.69
C PRO A 87 8.31 13.62 7.23
N ALA A 88 9.25 13.14 6.42
CA ALA A 88 10.23 12.15 6.88
C ALA A 88 11.09 12.67 8.05
N THR A 89 11.38 13.97 8.08
CA THR A 89 12.09 14.61 9.20
C THR A 89 11.15 14.88 10.38
N ALA A 90 9.92 15.32 10.11
CA ALA A 90 8.91 15.59 11.12
C ALA A 90 8.48 14.32 11.89
N LEU A 91 8.46 13.15 11.23
CA LEU A 91 8.11 11.86 11.83
C LEU A 91 9.27 11.22 12.63
N ARG A 92 10.52 11.65 12.40
CA ARG A 92 11.68 11.18 13.20
C ARG A 92 11.71 11.79 14.60
N LYS A 93 11.40 13.08 14.73
CA LYS A 93 11.36 13.78 16.03
C LYS A 93 10.44 13.09 17.07
N PRO A 94 9.23 12.63 16.69
CA PRO A 94 8.34 11.89 17.56
C PRO A 94 8.84 10.51 17.97
N ALA A 95 9.66 9.85 17.16
CA ALA A 95 10.24 8.54 17.49
C ALA A 95 11.21 8.62 18.70
N ASP A 96 11.72 9.82 18.99
CA ASP A 96 12.70 10.07 20.05
C ASP A 96 12.07 10.60 21.37
N ALA A 97 10.76 10.86 21.42
CA ALA A 97 10.07 11.46 22.58
C ALA A 97 8.68 10.85 22.85
N GLU A 98 8.13 11.00 24.06
CA GLU A 98 6.73 10.70 24.43
C GLU A 98 5.71 11.59 23.68
N THR A 99 5.73 11.54 22.35
CA THR A 99 4.92 12.40 21.51
C THR A 99 3.50 11.89 21.51
N THR A 100 2.58 12.74 21.95
CA THR A 100 1.14 12.46 21.88
C THR A 100 0.68 12.38 20.43
N GLU A 101 -0.45 11.71 20.20
CA GLU A 101 -1.06 11.64 18.87
C GLU A 101 -1.30 13.03 18.26
N ASP A 102 -1.70 14.00 19.09
CA ASP A 102 -1.91 15.40 18.65
C ASP A 102 -0.60 16.10 18.27
N GLY A 103 0.50 15.83 18.98
CA GLY A 103 1.81 16.35 18.62
C GLY A 103 2.28 15.79 17.28
N LEU A 104 2.09 14.49 17.06
CA LEU A 104 2.38 13.83 15.79
C LEU A 104 1.51 14.40 14.65
N ARG A 105 0.22 14.62 14.92
CA ARG A 105 -0.74 15.20 13.97
C ARG A 105 -0.32 16.60 13.54
N ALA A 106 0.02 17.45 14.50
CA ALA A 106 0.47 18.81 14.22
C ALA A 106 1.77 18.84 13.41
N ALA A 107 2.75 18.00 13.77
CA ALA A 107 4.02 17.90 13.06
C ALA A 107 3.84 17.41 11.62
N ALA A 108 3.00 16.40 11.41
CA ALA A 108 2.68 15.90 10.08
C ALA A 108 1.91 16.94 9.24
N ALA A 109 0.97 17.66 9.86
CA ALA A 109 0.19 18.71 9.21
C ALA A 109 1.07 19.84 8.67
N ASP A 110 1.98 20.34 9.51
CA ASP A 110 2.97 21.35 9.15
C ASP A 110 3.86 20.88 7.99
N ALA A 111 4.35 19.63 8.07
CA ALA A 111 5.24 19.08 7.06
C ALA A 111 4.57 18.85 5.69
N VAL A 112 3.26 18.54 5.68
CA VAL A 112 2.47 18.34 4.47
C VAL A 112 1.86 19.66 3.96
N GLY A 113 1.79 20.69 4.80
CA GLY A 113 1.19 21.98 4.48
C GLY A 113 -0.33 21.98 4.52
N VAL A 114 -0.94 21.15 5.38
CA VAL A 114 -2.39 21.02 5.54
C VAL A 114 -2.82 21.31 6.98
N ARG A 115 -4.12 21.41 7.21
CA ARG A 115 -4.65 21.54 8.57
C ARG A 115 -4.54 20.20 9.34
N PRO A 116 -4.32 20.22 10.67
CA PRO A 116 -4.24 19.00 11.47
C PRO A 116 -5.41 18.03 11.32
N GLU A 117 -6.63 18.54 11.11
CA GLU A 117 -7.83 17.69 10.94
C GLU A 117 -7.83 16.91 9.61
N ARG A 118 -6.90 17.22 8.70
CA ARG A 118 -6.68 16.53 7.43
C ARG A 118 -5.62 15.44 7.52
N ILE A 119 -5.04 15.23 8.71
CA ILE A 119 -4.07 14.18 8.99
C ILE A 119 -4.77 13.00 9.67
N GLU A 120 -4.66 11.84 9.04
CA GLU A 120 -5.04 10.55 9.58
C GLU A 120 -3.83 9.93 10.30
N ILE A 121 -4.05 9.39 11.50
CA ILE A 121 -3.05 8.65 12.27
C ILE A 121 -3.65 7.30 12.67
N ARG A 122 -2.86 6.24 12.52
CA ARG A 122 -3.24 4.88 12.92
C ARG A 122 -2.09 4.18 13.61
N THR A 123 -2.36 3.56 14.75
CA THR A 123 -1.40 2.80 15.57
C THR A 123 -1.70 1.30 15.59
N ARG A 124 -2.76 0.88 14.89
CA ARG A 124 -3.18 -0.51 14.71
C ARG A 124 -4.00 -0.66 13.43
N GLY A 125 -4.21 -1.90 12.99
CA GLY A 125 -5.06 -2.22 11.85
C GLY A 125 -4.29 -2.41 10.55
N PHE A 126 -5.01 -2.45 9.43
CA PHE A 126 -4.45 -2.77 8.13
C PHE A 126 -3.39 -1.73 7.70
N GLY A 127 -2.21 -2.22 7.30
CA GLY A 127 -1.10 -1.39 6.80
C GLY A 127 -0.29 -0.69 7.88
N VAL A 128 -0.63 -0.82 9.17
CA VAL A 128 0.19 -0.29 10.26
C VAL A 128 1.34 -1.28 10.53
N PRO A 129 2.61 -0.83 10.58
CA PRO A 129 3.73 -1.68 10.98
C PRO A 129 3.57 -2.20 12.42
N ASP A 130 4.15 -3.36 12.72
CA ASP A 130 4.16 -3.91 14.09
C ASP A 130 4.77 -2.91 15.07
N HIS A 131 4.02 -2.57 16.12
CA HIS A 131 4.38 -1.54 17.11
C HIS A 131 4.77 -0.18 16.50
N GLY A 132 4.23 0.12 15.32
CA GLY A 132 4.49 1.34 14.58
C GLY A 132 3.29 2.27 14.48
N VAL A 133 3.47 3.31 13.67
CA VAL A 133 2.43 4.29 13.35
C VAL A 133 2.38 4.51 11.85
N LEU A 134 1.17 4.63 11.31
CA LEU A 134 0.88 5.03 9.95
C LEU A 134 0.24 6.42 9.98
N VAL A 135 0.75 7.33 9.16
CA VAL A 135 0.30 8.72 9.05
C VAL A 135 -0.04 8.99 7.60
N GLY A 136 -1.18 9.61 7.32
CA GLY A 136 -1.58 9.97 5.96
C GLY A 136 -2.15 11.37 5.92
N GLY A 137 -1.76 12.16 4.93
CA GLY A 137 -2.25 13.52 4.77
C GLY A 137 -1.99 14.07 3.37
N GLY A 138 -2.84 14.99 2.92
CA GLY A 138 -2.65 15.63 1.62
C GLY A 138 -3.87 16.37 1.12
N GLU A 139 -3.76 16.87 -0.10
CA GLU A 139 -4.76 17.68 -0.79
C GLU A 139 -5.12 17.09 -2.15
N ASP A 140 -6.33 17.38 -2.61
CA ASP A 140 -6.87 16.91 -3.88
C ASP A 140 -6.72 15.40 -4.06
N ARG A 141 -5.98 14.92 -5.07
CA ARG A 141 -5.78 13.49 -5.33
C ARG A 141 -4.50 12.94 -4.71
N VAL A 142 -3.64 13.79 -4.17
CA VAL A 142 -2.29 13.43 -3.72
C VAL A 142 -2.26 13.32 -2.20
N CYS A 143 -1.69 12.22 -1.73
CA CYS A 143 -1.42 11.96 -0.33
C CYS A 143 0.08 11.74 -0.13
N LEU A 144 0.53 12.13 1.04
CA LEU A 144 1.80 11.76 1.62
C LEU A 144 1.49 10.79 2.75
N ASN A 145 1.94 9.56 2.61
CA ASN A 145 1.81 8.54 3.64
C ASN A 145 3.18 8.29 4.24
N GLY A 146 3.26 8.36 5.56
CA GLY A 146 4.46 8.05 6.32
C GLY A 146 4.24 6.88 7.26
N THR A 147 5.24 6.04 7.42
CA THR A 147 5.27 5.01 8.47
C THR A 147 6.43 5.26 9.40
N VAL A 148 6.23 4.92 10.68
CA VAL A 148 7.29 4.83 11.67
C VAL A 148 7.22 3.42 12.25
N ASP A 149 8.28 2.64 12.11
CA ASP A 149 8.33 1.29 12.69
C ASP A 149 8.82 1.29 14.15
N ALA A 150 8.78 0.12 14.79
CA ALA A 150 9.22 -0.06 16.18
C ALA A 150 10.69 0.33 16.43
N ALA A 151 11.52 0.38 15.39
CA ALA A 151 12.92 0.79 15.46
C ALA A 151 13.11 2.29 15.18
N GLY A 152 12.03 3.06 15.02
CA GLY A 152 12.05 4.48 14.68
C GLY A 152 12.43 4.76 13.23
N ARG A 153 12.44 3.74 12.35
CA ARG A 153 12.69 3.96 10.92
C ARG A 153 11.46 4.59 10.30
N VAL A 154 11.70 5.66 9.56
CA VAL A 154 10.68 6.44 8.88
C VAL A 154 10.73 6.21 7.38
N ASP A 155 9.62 5.78 6.80
CA ASP A 155 9.39 5.74 5.35
C ASP A 155 8.30 6.75 4.99
N VAL A 156 8.42 7.41 3.85
CA VAL A 156 7.40 8.34 3.33
C VAL A 156 7.24 8.13 1.84
N GLU A 157 6.01 7.91 1.40
CA GLU A 157 5.62 7.73 0.01
C GLU A 157 4.63 8.79 -0.46
N VAL A 158 4.76 9.20 -1.73
CA VAL A 158 3.75 9.99 -2.44
C VAL A 158 2.80 9.02 -3.12
N VAL A 159 1.52 9.09 -2.78
CA VAL A 159 0.51 8.16 -3.29
C VAL A 159 -0.77 8.87 -3.63
N GLY A 160 -1.62 8.25 -4.45
CA GLY A 160 -2.97 8.75 -4.65
C GLY A 160 -3.88 8.46 -3.46
N ARG A 161 -4.94 9.25 -3.32
CA ARG A 161 -6.07 8.90 -2.47
C ARG A 161 -6.64 7.54 -2.85
N THR A 162 -7.20 6.85 -1.89
CA THR A 162 -8.03 5.67 -2.10
C THR A 162 -9.32 6.05 -2.83
N LEU A 163 -10.02 5.06 -3.40
CA LEU A 163 -11.31 5.30 -4.08
C LEU A 163 -12.41 5.81 -3.14
N ASP A 164 -12.29 5.60 -1.83
CA ASP A 164 -13.16 6.22 -0.81
C ASP A 164 -12.78 7.66 -0.44
N GLY A 165 -11.70 8.19 -1.02
CA GLY A 165 -11.24 9.58 -0.83
C GLY A 165 -10.35 9.79 0.40
N THR A 166 -9.93 8.74 1.10
CA THR A 166 -8.98 8.84 2.23
C THR A 166 -7.52 8.77 1.77
N CYS A 167 -6.58 9.09 2.66
CA CYS A 167 -5.14 8.90 2.38
C CYS A 167 -4.64 7.54 2.87
N LEU A 168 -5.26 6.97 3.91
CA LEU A 168 -4.92 5.66 4.43
C LEU A 168 -6.01 4.63 4.09
N PRO A 169 -5.65 3.43 3.59
CA PRO A 169 -6.62 2.42 3.15
C PRO A 169 -7.61 2.03 4.25
N GLY A 170 -8.92 2.11 4.02
CA GLY A 170 -9.92 1.80 5.06
C GLY A 170 -9.76 0.40 5.68
N GLU A 171 -9.95 0.30 7.00
CA GLU A 171 -9.68 -0.92 7.78
C GLU A 171 -10.61 -2.09 7.45
N GLY A 172 -11.78 -1.81 6.85
CA GLY A 172 -12.85 -2.79 6.63
C GLY A 172 -13.69 -3.01 7.88
N GLY A 173 -14.99 -3.24 7.70
CA GLY A 173 -15.91 -3.55 8.80
C GLY A 173 -16.05 -5.06 9.03
N HIS A 174 -16.04 -5.46 10.29
CA HIS A 174 -16.51 -6.76 10.76
C HIS A 174 -17.62 -6.52 11.79
#